data_AF-A0A317X2E6-F1
#
_entry.id   AF-A0A317X2E6-F1
#
_cell.length_a   1.000
_cell.length_b   1.000
_cell.length_c   1.000
_cell.angle_alpha   90.00
_cell.angle_beta   90.00
_cell.angle_gamma   90.00
#
_symmetry.space_group_name_H-M   'P 1'
#
loop_
_entity.id
_entity.type
_entity.pdbx_description
1 polymer ?
#
loop_
_entity_poly.entity_id
_entity_poly.type
_entity_poly.pdbx_seq_one_letter_code
_entity_poly.pdbx_strand_id
1 'polypeptide(L)'
;MQYTPQSSPYLFGGTRPWTPSSWTSTDDRVRGGASHSYLTIHEAPNTATFHGTLDITALGGAGFASQRTTTTSHVWDLTPYDGLELSVPKSDGKKYTLTLKDELLPRRPDGRERSGLVWEYDFRVPKGGDKLRVPWGEFRPTYRGREVSGVKPLDLGGVRRVGIMVRSFFGEQEGEFELVVESIKGFKKEEGEGESEGRYRDDPEDLGEDEYEFDEKVWDERHTKGLGWFSCCGLF
;
A
#
# COMPACT_ATOMS: atom_id res chain seq x y z
N MET A 1 -4.24 25.23 8.87
CA MET A 1 -5.42 25.31 7.99
C MET A 1 -6.41 24.29 8.49
N GLN A 2 -7.67 24.66 8.71
CA GLN A 2 -8.72 23.70 9.11
C GLN A 2 -9.22 23.05 7.82
N TYR A 3 -8.95 21.75 7.65
CA TYR A 3 -9.47 20.97 6.54
C TYR A 3 -10.87 20.47 6.90
N THR A 4 -11.82 20.56 5.98
CA THR A 4 -13.16 20.02 6.20
C THR A 4 -13.10 18.49 6.09
N PRO A 5 -13.48 17.73 7.13
CA PRO A 5 -13.41 16.28 7.10
C PRO A 5 -14.26 15.69 5.96
N GLN A 6 -13.75 14.64 5.34
CA GLN A 6 -14.47 13.97 4.26
C GLN A 6 -15.68 13.18 4.81
N SER A 7 -16.86 13.37 4.22
CA SER A 7 -18.10 12.70 4.64
C SER A 7 -18.21 11.22 4.22
N SER A 8 -17.25 10.69 3.47
CA SER A 8 -17.26 9.32 2.94
C SER A 8 -15.83 8.79 2.87
N PRO A 9 -15.57 7.51 3.20
CA PRO A 9 -14.25 6.92 3.06
C PRO A 9 -13.83 6.74 1.60
N TYR A 10 -14.78 6.71 0.67
CA TYR A 10 -14.47 6.55 -0.75
C TYR A 10 -13.81 7.80 -1.30
N LEU A 11 -12.62 7.66 -1.88
CA LEU A 11 -12.01 8.68 -2.72
C LEU A 11 -12.57 8.56 -4.14
N PHE A 12 -12.67 7.32 -4.64
CA PHE A 12 -13.23 6.98 -5.95
C PHE A 12 -13.98 5.65 -5.86
N GLY A 13 -15.01 5.48 -6.69
CA GLY A 13 -15.89 4.32 -6.66
C GLY A 13 -16.87 4.30 -5.47
N GLY A 14 -17.59 3.19 -5.32
CA GLY A 14 -18.58 3.04 -4.25
C GLY A 14 -19.62 4.16 -4.26
N THR A 15 -19.72 4.92 -3.15
CA THR A 15 -20.63 6.08 -3.04
C THR A 15 -20.10 7.36 -3.68
N ARG A 16 -18.88 7.35 -4.24
CA ARG A 16 -18.29 8.45 -5.03
C ARG A 16 -17.97 7.98 -6.44
N PRO A 17 -18.91 8.07 -7.40
CA PRO A 17 -18.71 7.60 -8.77
C PRO A 17 -17.42 8.13 -9.41
N TRP A 18 -16.77 7.26 -10.19
CA TRP A 18 -15.65 7.69 -11.03
C TRP A 18 -16.15 8.72 -12.05
N THR A 19 -15.34 9.74 -12.34
CA THR A 19 -15.69 10.79 -13.32
C THR A 19 -14.56 10.99 -14.32
N PRO A 20 -14.77 10.85 -15.65
CA PRO A 20 -13.71 10.96 -16.65
C PRO A 20 -12.92 12.26 -16.61
N SER A 21 -13.61 13.39 -16.42
CA SER A 21 -12.98 14.72 -16.35
C SER A 21 -12.07 14.91 -15.13
N SER A 22 -12.14 14.01 -14.15
CA SER A 22 -11.30 14.05 -12.95
C SER A 22 -9.94 13.40 -13.15
N TRP A 23 -9.67 12.78 -14.31
CA TRP A 23 -8.45 12.02 -14.57
C TRP A 23 -7.77 12.44 -15.87
N THR A 24 -6.45 12.33 -15.91
CA THR A 24 -5.63 12.63 -17.09
C THR A 24 -4.38 11.76 -17.14
N SER A 25 -3.93 11.46 -18.35
CA SER A 25 -2.74 10.65 -18.57
C SER A 25 -1.46 11.44 -18.30
N THR A 26 -0.42 10.73 -17.90
CA THR A 26 0.95 11.20 -17.93
C THR A 26 1.83 10.00 -18.18
N ASP A 27 2.11 9.79 -19.46
CA ASP A 27 2.90 8.67 -19.93
C ASP A 27 4.31 9.14 -20.33
N ASP A 28 5.20 8.21 -20.58
CA ASP A 28 6.58 8.47 -20.97
C ASP A 28 6.76 9.20 -22.31
N ARG A 29 5.70 9.36 -23.11
CA ARG A 29 5.66 10.18 -24.33
C ARG A 29 6.19 11.60 -24.13
N VAL A 30 6.04 12.16 -22.94
CA VAL A 30 6.61 13.48 -22.58
C VAL A 30 8.14 13.51 -22.55
N ARG A 31 8.79 12.33 -22.63
CA ARG A 31 10.23 12.11 -22.70
C ARG A 31 10.65 11.35 -23.96
N GLY A 32 9.76 11.20 -24.94
CA GLY A 32 10.02 10.46 -26.18
C GLY A 32 9.78 8.94 -26.09
N GLY A 33 9.16 8.45 -25.02
CA GLY A 33 8.70 7.06 -24.96
C GLY A 33 7.44 6.82 -25.80
N ALA A 34 7.04 5.56 -25.92
CA ALA A 34 5.87 5.15 -26.69
C ALA A 34 4.75 4.50 -25.85
N SER A 35 4.89 4.48 -24.52
CA SER A 35 3.84 3.99 -23.64
C SER A 35 2.64 4.95 -23.63
N HIS A 36 1.45 4.41 -23.51
CA HIS A 36 0.25 5.22 -23.43
C HIS A 36 -0.82 4.54 -22.58
N SER A 37 -1.61 5.35 -21.87
CA SER A 37 -2.69 4.86 -21.02
C SER A 37 -4.01 5.55 -21.25
N TYR A 38 -5.07 4.86 -20.84
CA TYR A 38 -6.44 5.34 -20.77
C TYR A 38 -7.06 4.96 -19.43
N LEU A 39 -8.07 5.72 -19.02
CA LEU A 39 -8.95 5.36 -17.91
C LEU A 39 -10.40 5.36 -18.42
N THR A 40 -10.93 4.19 -18.73
CA THR A 40 -12.32 4.02 -19.15
C THR A 40 -13.20 3.86 -17.92
N ILE A 41 -14.19 4.73 -17.75
CA ILE A 41 -15.11 4.67 -16.61
C ILE A 41 -16.42 4.04 -17.04
N HIS A 42 -16.92 3.14 -16.20
CA HIS A 42 -18.18 2.45 -16.36
C HIS A 42 -19.14 2.90 -15.26
N GLU A 43 -20.35 3.31 -15.61
CA GLU A 43 -21.36 3.75 -14.63
C GLU A 43 -22.05 2.56 -13.94
N ALA A 44 -22.22 1.45 -14.67
CA ALA A 44 -22.83 0.22 -14.19
C ALA A 44 -22.07 -1.01 -14.72
N PRO A 45 -21.24 -1.68 -13.89
CA PRO A 45 -20.91 -1.33 -12.50
C PRO A 45 -20.00 -0.09 -12.42
N ASN A 46 -20.12 0.68 -11.32
CA ASN A 46 -19.31 1.87 -11.02
C ASN A 46 -17.82 1.51 -10.83
N THR A 47 -17.07 1.49 -11.94
CA THR A 47 -15.68 1.00 -12.00
C THR A 47 -14.86 1.85 -12.96
N ALA A 48 -13.54 1.79 -12.83
CA ALA A 48 -12.61 2.37 -13.79
C ALA A 48 -11.62 1.32 -14.28
N THR A 49 -11.51 1.18 -15.59
CA THR A 49 -10.54 0.32 -16.26
C THR A 49 -9.33 1.17 -16.66
N PHE A 50 -8.19 0.93 -16.01
CA PHE A 50 -6.88 1.48 -16.39
C PHE A 50 -6.20 0.53 -17.38
N HIS A 51 -5.98 0.97 -18.61
CA HIS A 51 -5.47 0.11 -19.68
C HIS A 51 -4.63 0.87 -20.70
N GLY A 52 -3.90 0.13 -21.53
CA GLY A 52 -3.10 0.66 -22.63
C GLY A 52 -1.89 -0.23 -22.94
N THR A 53 -0.88 0.34 -23.59
CA THR A 53 0.37 -0.35 -23.94
C THR A 53 1.55 0.22 -23.16
N LEU A 54 2.32 -0.66 -22.52
CA LEU A 54 3.60 -0.35 -21.92
C LEU A 54 4.73 -0.72 -22.90
N ASP A 55 5.33 0.28 -23.52
CA ASP A 55 6.49 0.10 -24.39
C ASP A 55 7.78 0.28 -23.57
N ILE A 56 8.73 -0.62 -23.79
CA ILE A 56 10.06 -0.55 -23.17
C ILE A 56 11.15 -0.32 -24.20
N THR A 57 10.83 -0.34 -25.49
CA THR A 57 11.85 -0.27 -26.55
C THR A 57 12.31 1.16 -26.82
N ALA A 58 11.38 2.12 -26.82
CA ALA A 58 11.67 3.51 -27.16
C ALA A 58 12.66 4.19 -26.20
N LEU A 59 12.71 3.74 -24.95
CA LEU A 59 13.61 4.28 -23.91
C LEU A 59 14.59 3.24 -23.36
N GLY A 60 14.92 2.19 -24.13
CA GLY A 60 16.00 1.26 -23.80
C GLY A 60 15.78 0.46 -22.52
N GLY A 61 14.63 -0.18 -22.40
CA GLY A 61 14.18 -0.96 -21.24
C GLY A 61 13.34 -0.16 -20.24
N ALA A 62 13.39 1.17 -20.28
CA ALA A 62 12.51 2.03 -19.49
C ALA A 62 11.16 2.24 -20.17
N GLY A 63 10.10 2.38 -19.38
CA GLY A 63 8.77 2.72 -19.87
C GLY A 63 7.81 2.95 -18.72
N PHE A 64 6.86 3.87 -18.87
CA PHE A 64 5.75 4.02 -17.92
C PHE A 64 4.51 4.65 -18.57
N ALA A 65 3.34 4.21 -18.11
CA ALA A 65 2.06 4.81 -18.42
C ALA A 65 1.31 5.08 -17.10
N SER A 66 0.66 6.22 -16.97
CA SER A 66 -0.03 6.57 -15.72
C SER A 66 -1.26 7.43 -15.93
N GLN A 67 -2.22 7.28 -15.03
CA GLN A 67 -3.40 8.13 -14.90
C GLN A 67 -3.36 8.79 -13.54
N ARG A 68 -3.67 10.09 -13.49
CA ARG A 68 -3.77 10.82 -12.22
C ARG A 68 -4.95 11.77 -12.21
N THR A 69 -5.33 12.14 -11.00
CA THR A 69 -6.33 13.17 -10.79
C THR A 69 -5.93 14.54 -11.36
N THR A 70 -6.88 15.23 -11.98
CA THR A 70 -6.69 16.56 -12.63
C THR A 70 -6.84 17.71 -11.66
N THR A 71 -7.61 17.51 -10.59
CA THR A 71 -7.90 18.55 -9.60
C THR A 71 -6.63 19.06 -8.93
N THR A 72 -6.60 20.37 -8.69
CA THR A 72 -5.52 21.06 -7.98
C THR A 72 -6.01 21.76 -6.72
N SER A 73 -7.34 21.88 -6.57
CA SER A 73 -8.02 22.56 -5.46
C SER A 73 -8.64 21.59 -4.46
N HIS A 74 -8.98 20.37 -4.89
CA HIS A 74 -9.51 19.37 -3.98
C HIS A 74 -8.40 18.81 -3.08
N VAL A 75 -8.74 18.65 -1.80
CA VAL A 75 -7.86 18.08 -0.78
C VAL A 75 -8.61 16.94 -0.13
N TRP A 76 -7.97 15.78 -0.06
CA TRP A 76 -8.43 14.62 0.69
C TRP A 76 -7.82 14.66 2.08
N ASP A 77 -8.67 14.77 3.11
CA ASP A 77 -8.28 14.55 4.50
C ASP A 77 -8.37 13.06 4.81
N LEU A 78 -7.20 12.42 4.86
CA LEU A 78 -7.03 10.99 5.11
C LEU A 78 -6.53 10.70 6.53
N THR A 79 -6.41 11.73 7.37
CA THR A 79 -6.03 11.58 8.79
C THR A 79 -6.94 10.63 9.59
N PRO A 80 -8.24 10.44 9.28
CA PRO A 80 -9.08 9.51 10.04
C PRO A 80 -8.86 8.02 9.71
N TYR A 81 -7.97 7.67 8.78
CA TYR A 81 -7.79 6.30 8.29
C TYR A 81 -6.39 5.77 8.58
N ASP A 82 -6.23 4.45 8.62
CA ASP A 82 -4.94 3.77 8.82
C ASP A 82 -4.21 3.43 7.50
N GLY A 83 -4.90 3.63 6.37
CA GLY A 83 -4.39 3.37 5.04
C GLY A 83 -5.49 3.44 3.97
N LEU A 84 -5.15 2.95 2.78
CA LEU A 84 -6.08 2.83 1.64
C LEU A 84 -6.44 1.37 1.36
N GLU A 85 -7.71 1.11 1.06
CA GLU A 85 -8.22 -0.15 0.53
C GLU A 85 -8.58 0.03 -0.95
N LEU A 86 -8.07 -0.86 -1.80
CA LEU A 86 -8.34 -0.91 -3.23
C LEU A 86 -9.15 -2.18 -3.52
N SER A 87 -10.33 -2.03 -4.13
CA SER A 87 -11.11 -3.15 -4.65
C SER A 87 -10.78 -3.36 -6.13
N VAL A 88 -10.18 -4.49 -6.48
CA VAL A 88 -9.66 -4.78 -7.82
C VAL A 88 -10.37 -6.02 -8.38
N PRO A 89 -11.54 -5.87 -9.03
CA PRO A 89 -12.29 -7.02 -9.54
C PRO A 89 -11.59 -7.76 -10.69
N LYS A 90 -10.70 -7.11 -11.45
CA LYS A 90 -9.97 -7.73 -12.57
C LYS A 90 -8.57 -7.14 -12.71
N SER A 91 -7.60 -7.99 -12.97
CA SER A 91 -6.22 -7.59 -13.28
C SER A 91 -5.56 -8.58 -14.24
N ASP A 92 -4.66 -8.07 -15.07
CA ASP A 92 -3.75 -8.82 -15.92
C ASP A 92 -2.53 -9.42 -15.19
N GLY A 93 -2.42 -9.22 -13.88
CA GLY A 93 -1.31 -9.71 -13.09
C GLY A 93 0.01 -8.97 -13.31
N LYS A 94 0.03 -7.77 -13.92
CA LYS A 94 1.23 -6.91 -13.91
C LYS A 94 1.44 -6.25 -12.55
N LYS A 95 2.64 -5.69 -12.35
CA LYS A 95 2.96 -4.87 -11.19
C LYS A 95 2.53 -3.43 -11.46
N TYR A 96 1.65 -2.91 -10.62
CA TYR A 96 1.12 -1.55 -10.66
C TYR A 96 1.64 -0.74 -9.48
N THR A 97 1.53 0.57 -9.57
CA THR A 97 1.92 1.51 -8.53
C THR A 97 0.76 2.45 -8.22
N LEU A 98 0.37 2.53 -6.96
CA LEU A 98 -0.50 3.60 -6.44
C LEU A 98 0.38 4.77 -6.03
N THR A 99 0.01 5.98 -6.44
CA THR A 99 0.79 7.20 -6.19
C THR A 99 -0.04 8.24 -5.46
N LEU A 100 0.56 8.88 -4.45
CA LEU A 100 0.00 10.00 -3.71
C LEU A 100 0.93 11.22 -3.75
N LYS A 101 0.35 12.42 -3.74
CA LYS A 101 1.07 13.67 -3.42
C LYS A 101 0.25 14.53 -2.49
N ASP A 102 0.93 15.15 -1.53
CA ASP A 102 0.41 16.19 -0.64
C ASP A 102 0.81 17.61 -1.07
N GLU A 103 1.83 17.73 -1.92
CA GLU A 103 2.30 19.00 -2.47
C GLU A 103 2.16 19.05 -4.01
N LEU A 104 1.57 20.14 -4.50
CA LEU A 104 1.53 20.49 -5.91
C LEU A 104 2.35 21.75 -6.15
N LEU A 105 3.54 21.57 -6.74
CA LEU A 105 4.43 22.68 -7.07
C LEU A 105 3.83 23.57 -8.17
N PRO A 106 4.09 24.89 -8.15
CA PRO A 106 3.70 25.79 -9.23
C PRO A 106 4.22 25.29 -10.58
N ARG A 107 3.38 25.44 -11.62
CA ARG A 107 3.77 25.10 -12.98
C ARG A 107 5.01 25.89 -13.40
N ARG A 108 5.79 25.29 -14.30
CA ARG A 108 6.90 25.98 -14.94
C ARG A 108 6.36 27.08 -15.86
N PRO A 109 7.20 28.07 -16.23
CA PRO A 109 6.81 29.10 -17.20
C PRO A 109 6.32 28.53 -18.55
N ASP A 110 6.82 27.36 -18.95
CA ASP A 110 6.41 26.64 -20.17
C ASP A 110 5.09 25.86 -20.01
N GLY A 111 4.38 26.02 -18.87
CA GLY A 111 3.13 25.35 -18.56
C GLY A 111 3.27 23.90 -18.07
N ARG A 112 4.49 23.32 -18.08
CA ARG A 112 4.72 21.94 -17.64
C ARG A 112 4.70 21.83 -16.11
N GLU A 113 4.24 20.69 -15.62
CA GLU A 113 4.33 20.39 -14.19
C GLU A 113 5.78 20.20 -13.74
N ARG A 114 6.10 20.63 -12.52
CA ARG A 114 7.40 20.36 -11.90
C ARG A 114 7.43 18.96 -11.30
N SER A 115 8.60 18.34 -11.32
CA SER A 115 8.85 17.13 -10.53
C SER A 115 8.82 17.49 -9.04
N GLY A 116 8.10 16.71 -8.26
CA GLY A 116 8.02 16.82 -6.80
C GLY A 116 8.05 15.43 -6.18
N LEU A 117 8.00 15.38 -4.85
CA LEU A 117 7.94 14.15 -4.08
C LEU A 117 6.65 13.38 -4.41
N VAL A 118 6.74 12.06 -4.51
CA VAL A 118 5.62 11.16 -4.78
C VAL A 118 5.72 9.97 -3.83
N TRP A 119 4.62 9.64 -3.17
CA TRP A 119 4.54 8.48 -2.28
C TRP A 119 3.98 7.32 -3.08
N GLU A 120 4.76 6.28 -3.24
CA GLU A 120 4.47 5.16 -4.12
C GLU A 120 4.26 3.89 -3.31
N TYR A 121 3.26 3.11 -3.71
CA TYR A 121 3.09 1.74 -3.24
C TYR A 121 2.93 0.82 -4.44
N ASP A 122 3.85 -0.13 -4.58
CA ASP A 122 3.83 -1.13 -5.62
C ASP A 122 3.00 -2.34 -5.21
N PHE A 123 2.15 -2.84 -6.11
CA PHE A 123 1.32 -3.99 -5.86
C PHE A 123 1.11 -4.86 -7.10
N ARG A 124 0.70 -6.10 -6.87
CA ARG A 124 0.35 -7.07 -7.91
C ARG A 124 -0.91 -7.81 -7.48
N VAL A 125 -1.89 -7.89 -8.38
CA VAL A 125 -3.11 -8.67 -8.18
C VAL A 125 -3.17 -9.71 -9.31
N PRO A 126 -2.97 -11.02 -9.05
CA PRO A 126 -2.77 -11.98 -10.12
C PRO A 126 -3.93 -12.13 -11.12
N LYS A 127 -5.18 -12.05 -10.63
CA LYS A 127 -6.39 -12.24 -11.48
C LYS A 127 -7.52 -11.25 -11.18
N GLY A 128 -7.52 -10.60 -10.01
CA GLY A 128 -8.61 -9.78 -9.51
C GLY A 128 -9.48 -10.55 -8.50
N GLY A 129 -10.51 -9.88 -7.98
CA GLY A 129 -11.40 -10.38 -6.93
C GLY A 129 -10.94 -10.07 -5.51
N ASP A 130 -9.74 -9.51 -5.36
CA ASP A 130 -9.13 -9.20 -4.08
C ASP A 130 -9.35 -7.75 -3.67
N LYS A 131 -9.38 -7.53 -2.34
CA LYS A 131 -9.23 -6.21 -1.73
C LYS A 131 -7.82 -6.09 -1.18
N LEU A 132 -7.11 -5.05 -1.59
CA LEU A 132 -5.77 -4.74 -1.12
C LEU A 132 -5.85 -3.64 -0.07
N ARG A 133 -5.40 -3.93 1.15
CA ARG A 133 -5.23 -2.91 2.20
C ARG A 133 -3.77 -2.47 2.27
N VAL A 134 -3.55 -1.17 2.15
CA VAL A 134 -2.24 -0.53 2.09
C VAL A 134 -2.11 0.43 3.27
N PRO A 135 -1.46 0.02 4.37
CA PRO A 135 -1.15 0.91 5.48
C PRO A 135 -0.25 2.07 5.05
N TRP A 136 -0.35 3.22 5.72
CA TRP A 136 0.49 4.39 5.38
C TRP A 136 2.00 4.11 5.41
N GLY A 137 2.44 3.24 6.31
CA GLY A 137 3.85 2.85 6.43
C GLY A 137 4.41 2.08 5.23
N GLU A 138 3.58 1.61 4.31
CA GLU A 138 4.00 0.92 3.10
C GLU A 138 4.29 1.85 1.92
N PHE A 139 3.87 3.11 1.99
CA PHE A 139 4.17 4.09 0.95
C PHE A 139 5.63 4.56 1.05
N ARG A 140 6.38 4.37 -0.03
CA ARG A 140 7.78 4.81 -0.13
C ARG A 140 7.87 6.16 -0.84
N PRO A 141 8.52 7.16 -0.25
CA PRO A 141 8.72 8.45 -0.91
C PRO A 141 9.75 8.33 -2.04
N THR A 142 9.41 8.86 -3.21
CA THR A 142 10.24 8.83 -4.40
C THR A 142 10.34 10.21 -5.06
N TYR A 143 11.49 10.47 -5.67
CA TYR A 143 11.70 11.62 -6.54
C TYR A 143 12.20 11.13 -7.90
N ARG A 144 11.39 11.36 -8.95
CA ARG A 144 11.67 10.90 -10.31
C ARG A 144 11.94 9.39 -10.39
N GLY A 145 11.13 8.60 -9.68
CA GLY A 145 11.19 7.13 -9.69
C GLY A 145 12.35 6.54 -8.88
N ARG A 146 13.04 7.35 -8.07
CA ARG A 146 14.07 6.88 -7.14
C ARG A 146 13.60 7.12 -5.72
N GLU A 147 13.68 6.11 -4.87
CA GLU A 147 13.39 6.23 -3.45
C GLU A 147 14.34 7.25 -2.79
N VAL A 148 13.81 8.05 -1.88
CA VAL A 148 14.56 9.09 -1.15
C VAL A 148 14.31 8.97 0.35
N SER A 149 15.30 9.27 1.17
CA SER A 149 15.20 9.21 2.63
C SER A 149 15.30 10.61 3.26
N GLY A 150 14.96 10.73 4.55
CA GLY A 150 15.08 11.98 5.31
C GLY A 150 14.09 13.08 4.89
N VAL A 151 13.03 12.72 4.16
CA VAL A 151 11.98 13.66 3.74
C VAL A 151 10.88 13.78 4.80
N LYS A 152 10.13 14.88 4.76
CA LYS A 152 8.92 15.01 5.58
C LYS A 152 7.94 13.86 5.23
N PRO A 153 7.30 13.22 6.23
CA PRO A 153 6.25 12.24 5.98
C PRO A 153 5.09 12.83 5.16
N LEU A 154 4.34 11.95 4.48
CA LEU A 154 3.13 12.31 3.75
C LEU A 154 2.16 13.07 4.68
N ASP A 155 1.75 14.27 4.29
CA ASP A 155 0.71 15.02 5.00
C ASP A 155 -0.67 14.44 4.65
N LEU A 156 -1.15 13.53 5.51
CA LEU A 156 -2.44 12.85 5.33
C LEU A 156 -3.64 13.81 5.35
N GLY A 157 -3.54 14.97 6.01
CA GLY A 157 -4.60 15.99 5.98
C GLY A 157 -4.61 16.83 4.71
N GLY A 158 -3.55 16.71 3.91
CA GLY A 158 -3.24 17.57 2.78
C GLY A 158 -3.05 16.81 1.47
N VAL A 159 -3.57 15.58 1.31
CA VAL A 159 -3.40 14.84 0.06
C VAL A 159 -4.13 15.56 -1.07
N ARG A 160 -3.41 15.85 -2.16
CA ARG A 160 -3.88 16.66 -3.30
C ARG A 160 -3.90 15.94 -4.62
N ARG A 161 -3.29 14.75 -4.70
CA ARG A 161 -3.24 13.99 -5.94
C ARG A 161 -3.15 12.50 -5.66
N VAL A 162 -4.02 11.76 -6.33
CA VAL A 162 -3.98 10.31 -6.45
C VAL A 162 -3.70 9.94 -7.90
N GLY A 163 -2.93 8.88 -8.12
CA GLY A 163 -2.68 8.31 -9.45
C GLY A 163 -2.40 6.82 -9.43
N ILE A 164 -2.63 6.16 -10.56
CA ILE A 164 -2.33 4.75 -10.80
C ILE A 164 -1.34 4.69 -11.97
N MET A 165 -0.31 3.87 -11.84
CA MET A 165 0.78 3.77 -12.81
C MET A 165 1.12 2.31 -13.06
N VAL A 166 1.59 2.05 -14.28
CA VAL A 166 2.30 0.82 -14.66
C VAL A 166 3.65 1.24 -15.22
N ARG A 167 4.71 0.50 -14.90
CA ARG A 167 6.08 0.79 -15.34
C ARG A 167 6.80 -0.48 -15.71
N SER A 168 7.85 -0.35 -16.51
CA SER A 168 8.61 -1.51 -16.99
C SER A 168 9.49 -2.16 -15.93
N PHE A 169 9.80 -1.44 -14.86
CA PHE A 169 10.85 -1.81 -13.91
C PHE A 169 12.16 -2.18 -14.62
N PHE A 170 12.52 -1.43 -15.67
CA PHE A 170 13.72 -1.67 -16.47
C PHE A 170 13.76 -3.04 -17.15
N GLY A 171 12.62 -3.49 -17.67
CA GLY A 171 12.50 -4.68 -18.51
C GLY A 171 11.87 -5.90 -17.84
N GLU A 172 11.36 -5.76 -16.61
CA GLU A 172 10.63 -6.84 -15.94
C GLU A 172 9.22 -7.06 -16.53
N GLN A 173 8.61 -6.03 -17.14
CA GLN A 173 7.30 -6.13 -17.77
C GLN A 173 7.11 -5.15 -18.94
N GLU A 174 6.32 -5.57 -19.93
CA GLU A 174 5.96 -4.78 -21.12
C GLU A 174 4.61 -5.25 -21.70
N GLY A 175 4.17 -4.60 -22.79
CA GLY A 175 3.00 -4.99 -23.57
C GLY A 175 1.68 -4.41 -23.05
N GLU A 176 0.58 -4.96 -23.56
CA GLU A 176 -0.78 -4.56 -23.16
C GLU A 176 -1.00 -4.78 -21.67
N PHE A 177 -1.62 -3.80 -21.01
CA PHE A 177 -1.99 -3.89 -19.61
C PHE A 177 -3.46 -3.54 -19.38
N GLU A 178 -4.05 -4.18 -18.37
CA GLU A 178 -5.42 -3.90 -17.93
C GLU A 178 -5.60 -4.15 -16.42
N LEU A 179 -6.15 -3.14 -15.74
CA LEU A 179 -6.53 -3.18 -14.33
C LEU A 179 -7.90 -2.55 -14.17
N VAL A 180 -8.88 -3.31 -13.68
CA VAL A 180 -10.19 -2.77 -13.30
C VAL A 180 -10.18 -2.47 -11.81
N VAL A 181 -10.45 -1.22 -11.45
CA VAL A 181 -10.56 -0.75 -10.08
C VAL A 181 -12.01 -0.37 -9.81
N GLU A 182 -12.62 -1.04 -8.84
CA GLU A 182 -13.97 -0.71 -8.41
C GLU A 182 -13.95 0.49 -7.46
N SER A 183 -13.07 0.48 -6.46
CA SER A 183 -12.99 1.59 -5.51
C SER A 183 -11.60 1.76 -4.90
N ILE A 184 -11.33 3.00 -4.48
CA ILE A 184 -10.22 3.38 -3.62
C ILE A 184 -10.83 4.13 -2.44
N LYS A 185 -10.63 3.63 -1.22
CA LYS A 185 -11.19 4.24 -0.01
C LYS A 185 -10.22 4.19 1.15
N GLY A 186 -10.39 5.08 2.13
CA GLY A 186 -9.75 4.92 3.43
C GLY A 186 -10.28 3.69 4.18
N PHE A 187 -9.41 2.97 4.89
CA PHE A 187 -9.82 1.93 5.84
C PHE A 187 -9.31 2.24 7.24
N LYS A 188 -10.02 1.74 8.24
CA LYS A 188 -9.55 1.66 9.63
C LYS A 188 -9.22 0.22 9.93
N LYS A 189 -8.11 -0.03 10.63
CA LYS A 189 -7.87 -1.33 11.23
C LYS A 189 -8.97 -1.55 12.27
N GLU A 190 -9.48 -2.77 12.34
CA GLU A 190 -10.26 -3.15 13.50
C GLU A 190 -9.30 -3.04 14.69
N GLU A 191 -9.64 -2.20 15.67
CA GLU A 191 -8.97 -2.23 16.96
C GLU A 191 -9.19 -3.65 17.46
N GLY A 192 -8.14 -4.47 17.44
CA GLY A 192 -8.19 -5.79 18.06
C GLY A 192 -8.71 -5.57 19.45
N GLU A 193 -9.77 -6.27 19.81
CA GLU A 193 -10.23 -6.39 21.19
C GLU A 193 -8.98 -6.65 22.02
N GLY A 194 -8.49 -5.60 22.69
CA GLY A 194 -7.36 -5.71 23.58
C GLY A 194 -7.70 -6.85 24.51
N GLU A 195 -6.81 -7.83 24.57
CA GLU A 195 -6.83 -8.91 25.54
C GLU A 195 -7.38 -8.33 26.83
N SER A 196 -8.62 -8.70 27.15
CA SER A 196 -9.20 -8.31 28.43
C SER A 196 -8.29 -8.97 29.46
N GLU A 197 -7.41 -8.16 30.06
CA GLU A 197 -6.73 -8.52 31.29
C GLU A 197 -7.80 -9.15 32.16
N GLY A 198 -7.63 -10.45 32.43
CA GLY A 198 -8.53 -11.21 33.26
C GLY A 198 -8.72 -10.45 34.55
N ARG A 199 -9.88 -9.80 34.69
CA ARG A 199 -10.37 -9.41 36.01
C ARG A 199 -10.62 -10.73 36.73
N TYR A 200 -9.62 -11.19 37.46
CA TYR A 200 -9.87 -12.02 38.63
C TYR A 200 -10.88 -11.24 39.48
N ARG A 201 -12.15 -11.64 39.38
CA ARG A 201 -13.13 -11.30 40.40
C ARG A 201 -12.72 -12.14 41.59
N ASP A 202 -12.17 -11.49 42.61
CA ASP A 202 -12.17 -12.06 43.95
C ASP A 202 -13.63 -12.32 44.32
N ASP A 203 -14.08 -13.56 44.14
CA ASP A 203 -15.35 -14.05 44.67
C ASP A 203 -15.04 -14.64 46.05
N PRO A 204 -15.47 -14.02 47.16
CA PRO A 204 -15.07 -14.43 48.50
C PRO A 204 -15.85 -15.64 49.03
N GLU A 205 -16.56 -16.39 48.18
CA GLU A 205 -17.44 -17.48 48.60
C GLU A 205 -17.08 -18.88 48.07
N ASP A 206 -15.91 -19.08 47.45
CA ASP A 206 -15.46 -20.44 47.10
C ASP A 206 -14.73 -21.11 48.27
N LEU A 207 -15.52 -21.68 49.18
CA LEU A 207 -15.08 -22.52 50.30
C LEU A 207 -14.98 -23.98 49.87
N GLY A 208 -13.75 -24.50 49.76
CA GLY A 208 -13.34 -25.92 49.95
C GLY A 208 -14.06 -26.97 49.10
N GLU A 209 -13.39 -27.79 48.31
CA GLU A 209 -12.52 -28.92 48.69
C GLU A 209 -12.00 -29.43 47.32
N ASP A 210 -10.73 -29.75 47.14
CA ASP A 210 -10.25 -31.12 47.28
C ASP A 210 -8.72 -31.15 47.25
N GLU A 211 -8.17 -31.92 48.18
CA GLU A 211 -6.77 -32.29 48.30
C GLU A 211 -6.23 -32.89 46.99
N TYR A 212 -5.17 -32.31 46.44
CA TYR A 212 -4.24 -33.06 45.58
C TYR A 212 -2.82 -32.92 46.13
N GLU A 213 -2.40 -34.07 46.64
CA GLU A 213 -1.15 -34.40 47.31
C GLU A 213 0.09 -34.00 46.50
N PHE A 214 0.98 -33.29 47.16
CA PHE A 214 2.28 -32.81 46.69
C PHE A 214 3.28 -33.96 46.75
N ASP A 215 3.61 -34.58 45.60
CA ASP A 215 4.70 -35.55 45.51
C ASP A 215 5.99 -34.88 45.01
N GLU A 216 6.77 -34.42 45.98
CA GLU A 216 8.05 -33.74 45.83
C GLU A 216 9.18 -34.77 45.64
N LYS A 217 9.19 -35.53 44.53
CA LYS A 217 10.25 -36.53 44.29
C LYS A 217 10.44 -36.99 42.85
N VAL A 218 10.58 -36.06 41.90
CA VAL A 218 11.25 -36.36 40.60
C VAL A 218 12.16 -35.20 40.20
N TRP A 219 13.09 -34.85 41.09
CA TRP A 219 14.33 -34.18 40.71
C TRP A 219 15.48 -34.90 41.41
N ASP A 220 16.43 -35.31 40.58
CA ASP A 220 17.71 -35.94 40.87
C ASP A 220 17.78 -37.48 40.92
N GLU A 221 18.88 -37.98 40.35
CA GLU A 221 19.30 -39.39 40.20
C GLU A 221 18.71 -40.22 39.05
N ARG A 222 19.02 -39.78 37.82
CA ARG A 222 19.81 -40.64 36.92
C ARG A 222 21.22 -40.07 36.72
N HIS A 223 22.02 -40.18 37.79
CA HIS A 223 23.37 -40.74 37.77
C HIS A 223 23.46 -41.93 36.77
N THR A 224 24.55 -42.31 36.10
CA THR A 224 25.97 -41.93 36.04
C THR A 224 26.71 -42.85 35.06
N LYS A 225 27.89 -42.42 34.59
CA LYS A 225 29.11 -43.20 34.19
C LYS A 225 29.07 -43.96 32.85
N GLY A 226 30.08 -43.87 31.97
CA GLY A 226 31.38 -43.19 32.10
C GLY A 226 32.33 -43.37 30.89
N LEU A 227 33.57 -42.88 31.08
CA LEU A 227 34.84 -43.09 30.33
C LEU A 227 34.85 -42.49 28.90
N GLY A 228 35.60 -41.42 28.60
CA GLY A 228 37.08 -41.24 28.57
C GLY A 228 37.47 -41.05 27.08
N TRP A 229 38.39 -40.23 26.57
CA TRP A 229 39.58 -39.52 27.04
C TRP A 229 40.00 -38.47 25.96
N PHE A 230 40.67 -37.39 26.40
CA PHE A 230 41.79 -36.62 25.79
C PHE A 230 41.76 -36.20 24.28
N SER A 231 41.82 -34.89 23.96
CA SER A 231 43.06 -34.09 23.68
C SER A 231 43.14 -33.80 22.17
N CYS A 232 43.57 -32.66 21.61
CA CYS A 232 44.17 -31.40 22.05
C CYS A 232 44.04 -30.38 20.89
N CYS A 233 44.19 -29.07 21.20
CA CYS A 233 44.81 -27.97 20.42
C CYS A 233 44.70 -27.97 18.88
N GLY A 234 44.29 -26.90 18.18
CA GLY A 234 44.73 -25.51 18.32
C GLY A 234 45.64 -25.14 17.14
N LEU A 235 45.31 -24.04 16.44
CA LEU A 235 46.14 -23.22 15.52
C LEU A 235 46.88 -23.91 14.36
N PHE A 236 46.49 -23.59 13.13
CA PHE A 236 47.23 -22.73 12.19
C PHE A 236 46.25 -22.11 11.19
#